data_AF-A0AAU3QMC6-F1
#
_entry.id   AF-A0AAU3QMC6-F1
#
_cell.length_a   1.000
_cell.length_b   1.000
_cell.length_c   1.000
_cell.angle_alpha   90.00
_cell.angle_beta   90.00
_cell.angle_gamma   90.00
#
_symmetry.space_group_name_H-M   'P 1'
#
loop_
_entity.id
_entity.type
_entity.pdbx_description
1 polymer ?
#
loop_
_entity_poly.entity_id
_entity_poly.type
_entity_poly.pdbx_seq_one_letter_code
_entity_poly.pdbx_strand_id
1 'polypeptide(L)'
;MDVTGDNGERTGPAPCFVVQIHQARRMHFDFRLEVDGVLKSWAVPRGPSENPRVRRLAVPTEDHPLEYRTFEGVIAKGEYGGGTVIVWDQGAYRPLSHDRWGAPVPFEQSLEDGHATFWLDGARLHGEFALTRFKGGDAPGEEVWLLIKAKDGRATRESPDLPDPYLARSARTGRTLAQVAAEEGSGSP
;
A
#
# COMPACT_ATOMS: atom_id res chain seq x y z
N MET A 1 36.65 -27.99 -3.81
CA MET A 1 35.70 -27.65 -4.88
C MET A 1 34.59 -26.88 -4.22
N ASP A 2 34.80 -25.57 -4.06
CA ASP A 2 33.81 -24.67 -3.49
C ASP A 2 32.84 -24.26 -4.59
N VAL A 3 31.56 -24.63 -4.43
CA VAL A 3 30.47 -24.11 -5.25
C VAL A 3 29.70 -23.15 -4.35
N THR A 4 30.14 -21.90 -4.31
CA THR A 4 29.34 -20.80 -3.81
C THR A 4 28.22 -20.56 -4.82
N GLY A 5 27.00 -20.95 -4.45
CA GLY A 5 25.79 -20.61 -5.18
C GLY A 5 25.63 -19.11 -5.24
N ASP A 6 25.77 -18.58 -6.45
CA ASP A 6 25.45 -17.21 -6.84
C ASP A 6 23.96 -16.97 -6.57
N ASN A 7 23.69 -16.36 -5.42
CA ASN A 7 22.35 -15.93 -5.04
C ASN A 7 22.14 -14.61 -5.77
N GLY A 8 21.43 -14.65 -6.91
CA GLY A 8 21.22 -13.49 -7.78
C GLY A 8 20.65 -12.30 -7.03
N GLU A 9 21.54 -11.44 -6.54
CA GLU A 9 21.22 -10.14 -5.95
C GLU A 9 20.65 -9.28 -7.06
N ARG A 10 19.37 -8.89 -6.93
CA ARG A 10 18.85 -7.80 -7.76
C ARG A 10 19.65 -6.54 -7.44
N THR A 11 20.56 -6.15 -8.32
CA THR A 11 21.39 -4.94 -8.24
C THR A 11 20.62 -3.65 -8.56
N GLY A 12 19.35 -3.57 -8.17
CA GLY A 12 18.50 -2.40 -8.30
C GLY A 12 18.18 -1.79 -6.93
N PRO A 13 17.76 -0.51 -6.87
CA PRO A 13 17.25 0.07 -5.63
C PRO A 13 16.12 -0.80 -5.06
N ALA A 14 16.02 -0.87 -3.73
CA ALA A 14 14.95 -1.61 -3.07
C ALA A 14 13.58 -1.05 -3.54
N PRO A 15 12.60 -1.92 -3.88
CA PRO A 15 11.33 -1.45 -4.41
C PRO A 15 10.57 -0.68 -3.32
N CYS A 16 9.82 0.35 -3.72
CA CYS A 16 9.15 1.23 -2.78
C CYS A 16 7.66 0.91 -2.58
N PHE A 17 7.11 1.37 -1.46
CA PHE A 17 5.68 1.40 -1.21
C PHE A 17 5.24 2.81 -0.84
N VAL A 18 3.95 3.07 -1.04
CA VAL A 18 3.30 4.29 -0.59
C VAL A 18 1.90 3.97 -0.08
N VAL A 19 1.49 4.69 0.95
CA VAL A 19 0.11 4.74 1.42
C VAL A 19 -0.36 6.17 1.38
N GLN A 20 -1.38 6.44 0.58
CA GLN A 20 -2.01 7.76 0.49
C GLN A 20 -3.35 7.74 1.22
N ILE A 21 -3.65 8.79 1.99
CA ILE A 21 -5.03 9.03 2.41
C ILE A 21 -5.72 9.80 1.29
N HIS A 22 -6.90 9.33 0.92
CA HIS A 22 -7.69 9.89 -0.15
C HIS A 22 -9.10 10.24 0.33
N GLN A 23 -9.35 11.55 0.48
CA GLN A 23 -10.66 12.11 0.76
C GLN A 23 -11.44 12.31 -0.55
N ALA A 24 -11.86 11.19 -1.15
CA ALA A 24 -12.78 11.17 -2.28
C ALA A 24 -14.24 11.23 -1.80
N ARG A 25 -15.18 10.66 -2.59
CA ARG A 25 -16.57 10.43 -2.15
C ARG A 25 -16.66 9.68 -0.81
N ARG A 26 -15.71 8.78 -0.57
CA ARG A 26 -15.51 8.08 0.70
C ARG A 26 -14.04 8.17 1.06
N MET A 27 -13.76 8.40 2.34
CA MET A 27 -12.41 8.32 2.87
C MET A 27 -11.89 6.90 2.71
N HIS A 28 -10.70 6.77 2.14
CA HIS A 28 -9.98 5.49 2.04
C HIS A 28 -8.48 5.73 2.00
N PHE A 29 -7.73 4.64 2.08
CA PHE A 29 -6.27 4.66 1.94
C PHE A 29 -5.91 3.93 0.66
N ASP A 30 -5.21 4.58 -0.26
CA ASP A 30 -4.63 3.93 -1.42
C ASP A 30 -3.29 3.31 -1.02
N PHE A 31 -3.23 1.98 -0.97
CA PHE A 31 -2.03 1.20 -0.67
C PHE A 31 -1.39 0.76 -1.98
N ARG A 32 -0.10 1.07 -2.18
CA ARG A 32 0.57 0.80 -3.46
C ARG A 32 1.96 0.22 -3.26
N LEU A 33 2.31 -0.72 -4.13
CA LEU A 33 3.62 -1.37 -4.18
C LEU A 33 4.22 -1.20 -5.57
N GLU A 34 5.48 -0.80 -5.64
CA GLU A 34 6.24 -0.79 -6.89
C GLU A 34 6.52 -2.23 -7.35
N VAL A 35 5.98 -2.62 -8.50
CA VAL A 35 6.18 -3.93 -9.13
C VAL A 35 6.32 -3.72 -10.63
N ASP A 36 7.40 -4.23 -11.22
CA ASP A 36 7.70 -4.16 -12.66
C ASP A 36 7.48 -2.76 -13.29
N GLY A 37 8.02 -1.72 -12.63
CA GLY A 37 7.98 -0.35 -13.15
C GLY A 37 6.65 0.40 -12.98
N VAL A 38 5.66 -0.18 -12.30
CA VAL A 38 4.38 0.48 -11.97
C VAL A 38 4.03 0.35 -10.49
N LEU A 39 3.07 1.14 -10.03
CA LEU A 39 2.48 1.02 -8.70
C LEU A 39 1.22 0.16 -8.76
N LYS A 40 1.35 -1.12 -8.42
CA LYS A 40 0.20 -2.01 -8.18
C LYS A 40 -0.57 -1.47 -6.98
N SER A 41 -1.88 -1.24 -7.14
CA SER A 41 -2.65 -0.38 -6.25
C SER A 41 -3.93 -1.05 -5.72
N TRP A 42 -4.23 -0.76 -4.46
CA TRP A 42 -5.47 -1.16 -3.80
C TRP A 42 -6.05 -0.04 -2.96
N ALA A 43 -7.36 0.20 -3.08
CA ALA A 43 -8.11 1.01 -2.14
C ALA A 43 -8.42 0.20 -0.88
N VAL A 44 -8.02 0.70 0.29
CA VAL A 44 -8.22 0.10 1.61
C VAL A 44 -9.15 1.01 2.43
N PRO A 45 -10.47 0.78 2.46
CA PRO A 45 -11.44 1.76 2.98
C PRO A 45 -11.23 2.16 4.43
N ARG A 46 -10.75 1.23 5.27
CA ARG A 46 -10.49 1.50 6.68
C ARG A 46 -9.01 1.79 6.96
N GLY A 47 -8.14 1.74 5.95
CA GLY A 47 -6.69 1.78 6.09
C GLY A 47 -6.05 0.46 6.55
N PRO A 48 -4.71 0.38 6.53
CA PRO A 48 -3.93 -0.75 7.05
C PRO A 48 -4.12 -0.91 8.57
N SER A 49 -3.65 -2.01 9.14
CA SER A 49 -3.67 -2.20 10.60
C SER A 49 -2.41 -2.94 10.99
N GLU A 50 -1.81 -2.52 12.10
CA GLU A 50 -0.67 -3.21 12.72
C GLU A 50 -1.11 -4.36 13.63
N ASN A 51 -2.42 -4.63 13.70
CA ASN A 51 -2.99 -5.71 14.47
C ASN A 51 -3.21 -6.97 13.61
N PRO A 52 -2.50 -8.08 13.91
CA PRO A 52 -2.53 -9.29 13.08
C PRO A 52 -3.85 -10.07 13.19
N ARG A 53 -4.77 -9.63 14.04
CA ARG A 53 -6.13 -10.19 14.12
C ARG A 53 -7.11 -9.46 13.20
N VAL A 54 -6.73 -8.31 12.67
CA VAL A 54 -7.58 -7.47 11.83
C VAL A 54 -7.29 -7.78 10.36
N ARG A 55 -8.33 -8.10 9.60
CA ARG A 55 -8.26 -8.30 8.15
C ARG A 55 -8.83 -7.08 7.47
N ARG A 56 -8.03 -6.39 6.64
CA ARG A 56 -8.46 -5.18 5.93
C ARG A 56 -8.83 -5.53 4.51
N LEU A 57 -10.05 -5.16 4.09
CA LEU A 57 -10.44 -5.22 2.69
C LEU A 57 -9.52 -4.31 1.87
N ALA A 58 -8.95 -4.86 0.80
CA ALA A 58 -8.15 -4.17 -0.20
C ALA A 58 -8.82 -4.42 -1.56
N VAL A 59 -9.28 -3.37 -2.22
CA VAL A 59 -9.96 -3.47 -3.52
C VAL A 59 -8.97 -3.05 -4.59
N PRO A 60 -8.63 -3.90 -5.58
CA PRO A 60 -7.73 -3.53 -6.66
C PRO A 60 -8.21 -2.26 -7.37
N THR A 61 -7.27 -1.37 -7.68
CA THR A 61 -7.48 -0.19 -8.52
C THR A 61 -6.51 -0.23 -9.70
N GLU A 62 -6.63 0.73 -10.62
CA GLU A 62 -5.74 0.80 -11.78
C GLU A 62 -4.27 0.92 -11.35
N ASP A 63 -3.35 0.45 -12.19
CA ASP A 63 -1.93 0.67 -11.97
C ASP A 63 -1.61 2.16 -12.10
N HIS A 64 -0.70 2.67 -11.27
CA HIS A 64 -0.30 4.08 -11.30
C HIS A 64 1.17 4.21 -11.72
N PRO A 65 1.56 5.31 -12.38
CA PRO A 65 2.97 5.56 -12.68
C PRO A 65 3.78 5.79 -11.39
N LEU A 66 5.06 5.44 -11.39
CA LEU A 66 5.93 5.54 -10.19
C LEU A 66 5.99 6.96 -9.62
N GLU A 67 5.90 7.98 -10.47
CA GLU A 67 5.90 9.39 -10.08
C GLU A 67 4.74 9.72 -9.12
N TYR A 68 3.62 9.01 -9.25
CA TYR A 68 2.41 9.18 -8.44
C TYR A 68 2.64 8.86 -6.97
N ARG A 69 3.71 8.12 -6.62
CA ARG A 69 4.11 7.85 -5.22
C ARG A 69 4.33 9.12 -4.40
N THR A 70 4.59 10.23 -5.09
CA THR A 70 4.91 11.52 -4.47
C THR A 70 3.76 12.51 -4.48
N PHE A 71 2.65 12.15 -5.14
CA PHE A 71 1.51 13.03 -5.35
C PHE A 71 0.80 13.37 -4.03
N GLU A 72 0.64 14.67 -3.81
CA GLU A 72 -0.22 15.28 -2.80
C GLU A 72 -0.89 16.50 -3.44
N GLY A 73 -2.21 16.63 -3.30
CA GLY A 73 -2.95 17.69 -3.95
C GLY A 73 -4.45 17.44 -3.99
N VAL A 74 -5.14 18.20 -4.84
CA VAL A 74 -6.57 18.07 -5.10
C VAL A 74 -6.78 17.56 -6.52
N ILE A 75 -7.45 16.42 -6.65
CA ILE A 75 -7.94 15.89 -7.92
C ILE A 75 -9.31 16.50 -8.18
N ALA A 76 -9.49 17.06 -9.39
CA ALA A 76 -10.70 17.79 -9.75
C ALA A 76 -11.98 16.95 -9.54
N LYS A 77 -13.04 17.62 -9.09
CA LYS A 77 -14.33 16.97 -8.85
C LYS A 77 -14.93 16.50 -10.17
N GLY A 78 -15.23 15.20 -10.28
CA GLY A 78 -15.81 14.61 -11.48
C GLY A 78 -14.80 13.73 -12.24
N GLU A 79 -13.51 13.98 -12.05
CA GLU A 79 -12.45 13.10 -12.52
C GLU A 79 -12.41 11.79 -11.72
N TYR A 80 -11.82 10.77 -12.33
CA TYR A 80 -11.53 9.52 -11.63
C TYR A 80 -10.61 9.80 -10.44
N GLY A 81 -11.04 9.38 -9.24
CA GLY A 81 -10.32 9.71 -8.01
C GLY A 81 -10.48 11.17 -7.56
N GLY A 82 -11.51 11.91 -7.96
CA GLY A 82 -11.74 13.28 -7.48
C GLY A 82 -11.80 13.38 -5.94
N GLY A 83 -10.95 14.22 -5.36
CA GLY A 83 -10.76 14.31 -3.91
C GLY A 83 -9.40 14.89 -3.53
N THR A 84 -9.17 15.06 -2.22
CA THR A 84 -7.88 15.51 -1.70
C THR A 84 -7.02 14.30 -1.32
N VAL A 85 -5.75 14.34 -1.68
CA VAL A 85 -4.79 13.25 -1.46
C VAL A 85 -3.59 13.76 -0.67
N ILE A 86 -3.17 13.00 0.35
CA ILE A 86 -1.88 13.19 1.03
C ILE A 86 -1.13 11.86 1.11
N VAL A 87 0.21 11.91 1.14
CA VAL A 87 1.04 10.73 1.40
C VAL A 87 1.10 10.49 2.91
N TRP A 88 0.38 9.48 3.38
CA TRP A 88 0.28 9.13 4.79
C TRP A 88 1.50 8.34 5.28
N ASP A 89 2.03 7.45 4.45
CA ASP A 89 3.25 6.69 4.71
C ASP A 89 3.96 6.35 3.40
N GLN A 90 5.27 6.14 3.46
CA GLN A 90 6.09 5.72 2.32
C GLN A 90 7.39 5.08 2.83
N GLY A 91 7.97 4.20 2.04
CA GLY A 91 9.22 3.55 2.40
C GLY A 91 9.66 2.50 1.39
N ALA A 92 10.62 1.68 1.79
CA ALA A 92 11.02 0.50 1.04
C ALA A 92 10.20 -0.72 1.48
N TYR A 93 10.05 -1.70 0.59
CA TYR A 93 9.56 -3.01 0.98
C TYR A 93 10.46 -4.13 0.48
N ARG A 94 10.38 -5.28 1.12
CA ARG A 94 11.10 -6.50 0.72
C ARG A 94 10.10 -7.62 0.47
N PRO A 95 10.06 -8.21 -0.75
CA PRO A 95 9.32 -9.44 -1.01
C PRO A 95 9.76 -10.56 -0.07
N LEU A 96 8.81 -11.34 0.45
CA LEU A 96 9.04 -12.48 1.35
C LEU A 96 8.33 -13.75 0.87
N SER A 97 7.75 -13.78 -0.32
CA SER A 97 7.08 -14.98 -0.82
C SER A 97 8.09 -16.08 -1.17
N HIS A 98 7.75 -17.32 -0.82
CA HIS A 98 8.53 -18.50 -1.15
C HIS A 98 7.61 -19.64 -1.60
N ASP A 99 8.13 -20.51 -2.45
CA ASP A 99 7.43 -21.72 -2.86
C ASP A 99 7.46 -22.80 -1.76
N ARG A 100 6.85 -23.97 -2.01
CA ARG A 100 6.81 -25.07 -1.02
C ARG A 100 8.18 -25.69 -0.70
N TRP A 101 9.23 -25.34 -1.43
CA TRP A 101 10.61 -25.78 -1.19
C TRP A 101 11.47 -24.68 -0.56
N GLY A 102 10.90 -23.50 -0.31
CA GLY A 102 11.57 -22.36 0.29
C GLY A 102 12.34 -21.48 -0.71
N ALA A 103 12.19 -21.69 -2.01
CA ALA A 103 12.81 -20.82 -3.00
C ALA A 103 12.01 -19.51 -3.12
N PRO A 104 12.67 -18.34 -3.20
CA PRO A 104 11.98 -17.06 -3.39
C PRO A 104 11.13 -17.05 -4.67
N VAL A 105 9.90 -16.55 -4.57
CA VAL A 105 9.00 -16.37 -5.72
C VAL A 105 9.04 -14.90 -6.15
N PRO A 106 9.14 -14.58 -7.46
CA PRO A 106 9.00 -13.23 -7.95
C PRO A 106 7.73 -12.57 -7.41
N PHE A 107 7.82 -11.30 -7.02
CA PHE A 107 6.72 -10.65 -6.32
C PHE A 107 5.48 -10.47 -7.20
N GLU A 108 5.68 -10.20 -8.50
CA GLU A 108 4.60 -10.18 -9.50
C GLU A 108 3.88 -11.53 -9.56
N GLN A 109 4.62 -12.64 -9.72
CA GLN A 109 4.05 -13.99 -9.70
C GLN A 109 3.27 -14.26 -8.40
N SER A 110 3.76 -13.78 -7.26
CA SER A 110 3.05 -13.93 -5.98
C SER A 110 1.69 -13.22 -5.98
N LEU A 111 1.60 -12.04 -6.60
CA LEU A 111 0.33 -11.34 -6.79
C LEU A 111 -0.58 -12.07 -7.80
N GLU A 112 -0.02 -12.59 -8.89
CA GLU A 112 -0.77 -13.40 -9.86
C GLU A 112 -1.31 -14.69 -9.25
N ASP A 113 -0.56 -15.34 -8.36
CA ASP A 113 -0.99 -16.51 -7.61
C ASP A 113 -2.03 -16.17 -6.53
N GLY A 114 -2.20 -14.87 -6.24
CA GLY A 114 -3.17 -14.37 -5.28
C GLY A 114 -2.68 -14.40 -3.83
N HIS A 115 -1.39 -14.60 -3.58
CA HIS A 115 -0.83 -14.50 -2.24
C HIS A 115 0.60 -13.98 -2.26
N ALA A 116 0.80 -12.78 -1.72
CA ALA A 116 2.11 -12.16 -1.60
C ALA A 116 2.39 -11.75 -0.16
N THR A 117 3.56 -12.14 0.36
CA THR A 117 4.07 -11.68 1.65
C THR A 117 5.23 -10.72 1.45
N PHE A 118 5.33 -9.71 2.31
CA PHE A 118 6.36 -8.68 2.20
C PHE A 118 6.61 -7.99 3.53
N TRP A 119 7.82 -7.48 3.70
CA TRP A 119 8.21 -6.63 4.83
C TRP A 119 8.14 -5.16 4.44
N LEU A 120 7.42 -4.34 5.21
CA LEU A 120 7.40 -2.89 5.06
C LEU A 120 8.42 -2.23 6.00
N ASP A 121 9.09 -1.20 5.48
CA ASP A 121 10.00 -0.33 6.23
C ASP A 121 9.65 1.14 5.92
N GLY A 122 8.57 1.62 6.54
CA GLY A 122 8.03 2.97 6.36
C GLY A 122 8.34 3.91 7.52
N ALA A 123 7.68 5.07 7.51
CA ALA A 123 7.66 5.94 8.68
C ALA A 123 6.62 5.48 9.73
N ARG A 124 5.59 4.74 9.29
CA ARG A 124 4.49 4.27 10.15
C ARG A 124 4.37 2.77 10.13
N LEU A 125 4.22 2.17 8.94
CA LEU A 125 4.06 0.74 8.79
C LEU A 125 5.41 0.04 8.79
N HIS A 126 5.54 -0.94 9.69
CA HIS A 126 6.72 -1.77 9.80
C HIS A 126 6.37 -3.25 9.94
N GLY A 127 7.28 -4.10 9.47
CA GLY A 127 7.15 -5.54 9.66
C GLY A 127 6.44 -6.22 8.50
N GLU A 128 6.10 -7.49 8.72
CA GLU A 128 5.55 -8.35 7.68
C GLU A 128 4.03 -8.18 7.53
N PHE A 129 3.61 -8.12 6.27
CA PHE A 129 2.23 -8.07 5.81
C PHE A 129 2.02 -9.09 4.70
N ALA A 130 0.76 -9.44 4.47
CA ALA A 130 0.31 -10.29 3.38
C ALA A 130 -0.84 -9.62 2.62
N LEU A 131 -0.82 -9.74 1.30
CA LEU A 131 -1.96 -9.54 0.42
C LEU A 131 -2.46 -10.92 -0.03
N THR A 132 -3.71 -11.23 0.28
CA THR A 132 -4.34 -12.51 -0.12
C THR A 132 -5.63 -12.24 -0.89
N ARG A 133 -5.71 -12.76 -2.12
CA ARG A 133 -6.90 -12.73 -2.96
C ARG A 133 -7.83 -13.89 -2.63
N PHE A 134 -9.12 -13.60 -2.60
CA PHE A 134 -10.18 -14.58 -2.53
C PHE A 134 -11.09 -14.42 -3.74
N LYS A 135 -11.67 -15.51 -4.23
CA LYS A 135 -12.77 -15.43 -5.19
C LYS A 135 -13.97 -14.80 -4.47
N GLY A 136 -14.38 -13.61 -4.88
CA GLY A 136 -15.52 -12.91 -4.30
C GLY A 136 -16.84 -13.45 -4.86
N GLY A 137 -17.64 -14.09 -4.01
CA GLY A 137 -19.06 -14.38 -4.26
C GLY A 137 -19.43 -15.08 -5.58
N ASP A 138 -20.73 -15.01 -5.92
CA ASP A 138 -21.32 -15.64 -7.12
C ASP A 138 -21.20 -14.75 -8.38
N ALA A 139 -20.69 -13.51 -8.25
CA ALA A 139 -20.55 -12.58 -9.37
C ALA A 139 -19.20 -12.77 -10.08
N PRO A 140 -19.18 -13.05 -11.40
CA PRO A 140 -17.93 -13.15 -12.15
C PRO A 140 -17.16 -11.83 -12.13
N GLY A 141 -15.90 -11.85 -11.67
CA GLY A 141 -14.96 -10.73 -11.83
C GLY A 141 -14.73 -9.83 -10.61
N GLU A 142 -15.39 -10.05 -9.47
CA GLU A 142 -15.05 -9.34 -8.23
C GLU A 142 -13.87 -10.02 -7.51
N GLU A 143 -12.66 -9.55 -7.77
CA GLU A 143 -11.48 -9.93 -6.99
C GLU A 143 -11.44 -9.17 -5.65
N VAL A 144 -11.59 -9.90 -4.55
CA VAL A 144 -11.50 -9.34 -3.20
C VAL A 144 -10.14 -9.68 -2.61
N TRP A 145 -9.36 -8.67 -2.24
CA TRP A 145 -8.10 -8.85 -1.54
C TRP A 145 -8.22 -8.51 -0.06
N LEU A 146 -7.43 -9.18 0.76
CA LEU A 146 -7.22 -8.84 2.16
C LEU A 146 -5.77 -8.44 2.39
N LEU A 147 -5.57 -7.27 3.00
CA LEU A 147 -4.31 -6.85 3.59
C LEU A 147 -4.30 -7.26 5.07
N ILE A 148 -3.31 -8.05 5.46
CA ILE A 148 -3.22 -8.68 6.78
C ILE A 148 -1.82 -8.49 7.35
N LYS A 149 -1.71 -7.97 8.57
CA LYS A 149 -0.44 -7.93 9.31
C LYS A 149 -0.06 -9.34 9.80
N ALA A 150 1.19 -9.74 9.61
CA ALA A 150 1.70 -10.97 10.19
C ALA A 150 2.02 -10.79 11.68
N LYS A 151 2.00 -11.90 12.44
CA LYS A 151 2.41 -11.92 13.84
C LYS A 151 3.93 -11.88 13.92
N ASP A 152 4.50 -10.69 14.07
CA ASP A 152 5.93 -10.47 14.27
C ASP A 152 6.19 -9.55 15.48
N GLY A 153 7.45 -9.18 15.71
CA GLY A 153 7.84 -8.30 16.81
C GLY A 153 7.42 -6.83 16.66
N ARG A 154 6.83 -6.44 15.52
CA ARG A 154 6.31 -5.08 15.26
C ARG A 154 4.79 -5.02 15.38
N ALA A 155 4.10 -6.16 15.43
CA ALA A 155 2.66 -6.23 15.56
C ALA A 155 2.15 -5.65 16.89
N THR A 156 1.14 -4.80 16.82
CA THR A 156 0.42 -4.25 17.98
C THR A 156 -0.90 -5.01 18.18
N ARG A 157 -1.47 -5.01 19.40
CA ARG A 157 -2.80 -5.58 19.66
C ARG A 157 -3.79 -4.55 20.22
N GLU A 158 -3.35 -3.30 20.36
CA GLU A 158 -4.11 -2.24 21.01
C GLU A 158 -5.07 -1.55 20.01
N SER A 159 -5.80 -0.52 20.44
CA SER A 159 -6.69 0.24 19.54
C SER A 159 -6.91 1.68 20.00
N PRO A 160 -7.08 2.64 19.06
CA PRO A 160 -7.09 2.41 17.61
C PRO A 160 -5.68 2.36 16.98
N ASP A 161 -5.47 1.39 16.07
CA ASP A 161 -4.20 1.19 15.33
C ASP A 161 -3.89 2.28 14.29
N LEU A 162 -4.85 3.18 13.99
CA LEU A 162 -4.68 4.26 13.02
C LEU A 162 -5.18 5.58 13.61
N PRO A 163 -4.51 6.71 13.29
CA PRO A 163 -5.03 8.03 13.64
C PRO A 163 -6.31 8.32 12.84
N ASP A 164 -7.10 9.29 13.34
CA ASP A 164 -8.19 9.88 12.54
C ASP A 164 -7.63 10.40 11.21
N PRO A 165 -8.10 9.90 10.05
CA PRO A 165 -7.58 10.30 8.75
C PRO A 165 -7.73 11.80 8.46
N TYR A 166 -8.71 12.49 9.06
CA TYR A 166 -8.88 13.94 8.88
C TYR A 166 -7.80 14.76 9.62
N LEU A 167 -7.25 14.19 10.70
CA LEU A 167 -6.20 14.82 11.50
C LEU A 167 -4.79 14.30 11.15
N ALA A 168 -4.72 13.25 10.33
CA ALA A 168 -3.47 12.67 9.92
C ALA A 168 -2.64 13.67 9.11
N ARG A 169 -1.33 13.66 9.37
CA ARG A 169 -0.36 14.49 8.67
C ARG A 169 0.33 13.70 7.57
N SER A 170 0.67 14.38 6.49
CA SER A 170 1.53 13.87 5.45
C SER A 170 2.90 13.48 6.01
N ALA A 171 3.42 12.33 5.60
CA ALA A 171 4.80 11.91 5.85
C ALA A 171 5.83 12.74 5.05
N ARG A 172 5.40 13.44 3.98
CA ARG A 172 6.26 14.26 3.12
C ARG A 172 6.31 15.72 3.57
N THR A 173 5.15 16.30 3.88
CA THR A 173 5.01 17.75 4.05
C THR A 173 4.48 18.13 5.44
N GLY A 174 4.03 17.17 6.24
CA GLY A 174 3.39 17.44 7.54
C GLY A 174 2.00 18.08 7.45
N ARG A 175 1.51 18.37 6.23
CA ARG A 175 0.18 18.96 5.98
C ARG A 175 -0.94 17.94 6.22
N THR A 176 -2.10 18.43 6.64
CA THR A 176 -3.34 17.65 6.68
C THR A 176 -4.09 17.75 5.36
N LEU A 177 -5.09 16.88 5.14
CA LEU A 177 -6.01 16.99 3.99
C LEU A 177 -6.63 18.39 3.89
N ALA A 178 -7.09 18.96 5.01
CA ALA A 178 -7.71 20.28 5.02
C ALA A 178 -6.73 21.39 4.59
N GLN A 179 -5.45 21.29 4.98
CA GLN A 179 -4.43 22.25 4.58
C GLN A 179 -4.14 22.14 3.07
N VAL A 180 -3.98 20.92 2.55
CA VAL A 180 -3.78 20.70 1.10
C VAL A 180 -4.98 21.19 0.29
N ALA A 181 -6.21 20.93 0.74
CA ALA A 181 -7.40 21.40 0.07
C ALA A 181 -7.52 22.94 0.04
N ALA A 182 -7.13 23.61 1.14
CA ALA A 182 -7.19 25.07 1.24
C ALA A 182 -6.14 25.76 0.35
N GLU A 183 -4.91 25.22 0.28
CA GLU A 183 -3.82 25.76 -0.54
C GLU A 183 -4.18 25.73 -2.03
N GLU A 184 -4.66 24.60 -2.54
CA GLU A 184 -5.06 24.45 -3.94
C GLU A 184 -6.31 25.28 -4.29
N GLY A 185 -7.23 25.44 -3.33
CA GLY A 185 -8.39 26.34 -3.47
C GLY A 185 -8.03 27.82 -3.53
N SER A 186 -6.90 28.22 -2.93
CA SER A 186 -6.40 29.60 -2.96
C SER A 186 -5.57 29.94 -4.20
N GLY A 187 -5.25 28.94 -5.02
CA GLY A 187 -4.46 29.07 -6.25
C GLY A 187 -5.25 29.29 -7.55
N SER A 188 -6.59 29.37 -7.49
CA SER A 188 -7.42 29.73 -8.65
C SER A 188 -7.67 31.25 -8.68
N PRO A 189 -7.06 32.01 -9.61
CA PRO A 189 -7.47 33.40 -9.89
C PRO A 189 -8.86 33.48 -10.55
#